data_AF-A0A7V7CW00-F1
#
_entry.id   AF-A0A7V7CW00-F1
#
_cell.length_a   1.000
_cell.length_b   1.000
_cell.length_c   1.000
_cell.angle_alpha   90.00
_cell.angle_beta   90.00
_cell.angle_gamma   90.00
#
_symmetry.space_group_name_H-M   'P 1'
#
loop_
_entity.id
_entity.type
_entity.pdbx_description
1 polymer ?
#
loop_
_entity_poly.entity_id
_entity_poly.type
_entity_poly.pdbx_seq_one_letter_code
_entity_poly.pdbx_strand_id
1 'polypeptide(L)'
;MDLSLPTILSLSGEISLLIAIFFAVLATTRSGGKIAESCRWLAFSFGCGGCRLFCQLAINDDNSRILFLAGGLLYLGWIFGVWLGIRPYGAKPERGNAVILLGACLLAFWVFIAVGADIPFLWSTLPQQTVGGFLFYCGGIRIWRFKQGDRDDWGLSALTMVLWLQALSTLTYPFTRMTGYAPYGFNLLA
;
A
#
# COMPACT_ATOMS: atom_id res chain seq x y z
N MET A 1 -17.45 -20.09 -8.91
CA MET A 1 -17.66 -18.96 -9.84
C MET A 1 -16.35 -18.22 -9.84
N ASP A 2 -15.52 -18.47 -10.85
CA ASP A 2 -14.15 -17.97 -10.87
C ASP A 2 -14.21 -16.53 -11.39
N LEU A 3 -13.87 -15.57 -10.52
CA LEU A 3 -13.79 -14.17 -10.92
C LEU A 3 -12.55 -13.98 -11.78
N SER A 4 -12.72 -13.38 -12.96
CA SER A 4 -11.58 -13.05 -13.81
C SER A 4 -10.64 -12.05 -13.12
N LEU A 5 -9.34 -12.11 -13.40
CA LEU A 5 -8.35 -11.17 -12.85
C LEU A 5 -8.74 -9.69 -13.06
N PRO A 6 -9.25 -9.27 -14.25
CA PRO A 6 -9.75 -7.91 -14.42
C PRO A 6 -10.90 -7.55 -13.47
N THR A 7 -11.83 -8.48 -13.25
CA THR A 7 -12.95 -8.28 -12.32
C THR A 7 -12.45 -8.09 -10.88
N ILE A 8 -11.49 -8.90 -10.45
CA ILE A 8 -10.89 -8.79 -9.11
C ILE A 8 -10.19 -7.44 -8.92
N LEU A 9 -9.41 -7.01 -9.92
CA LEU A 9 -8.70 -5.73 -9.88
C LEU A 9 -9.67 -4.54 -9.87
N SER A 10 -10.73 -4.58 -10.68
CA SER A 10 -11.76 -3.52 -10.71
C SER A 10 -12.49 -3.43 -9.37
N LEU A 11 -12.99 -4.56 -8.88
CA LEU A 11 -13.75 -4.62 -7.64
C LEU A 11 -12.89 -4.23 -6.43
N SER A 12 -11.63 -4.67 -6.39
CA SER A 12 -10.68 -4.24 -5.36
C SER A 12 -10.37 -2.73 -5.46
N GLY A 13 -10.27 -2.19 -6.67
CA GLY A 13 -10.08 -0.77 -6.93
C GLY A 13 -11.25 0.07 -6.42
N GLU A 14 -12.47 -0.33 -6.76
CA GLU A 14 -13.71 0.30 -6.31
C GLU A 14 -13.85 0.26 -4.79
N ILE A 15 -13.63 -0.90 -4.17
CA ILE A 15 -13.64 -1.03 -2.70
C ILE A 15 -12.60 -0.10 -2.08
N SER A 16 -11.39 -0.04 -2.64
CA SER A 16 -10.35 0.87 -2.15
C SER A 16 -10.79 2.33 -2.23
N LEU A 17 -11.43 2.75 -3.33
CA LEU A 17 -11.96 4.11 -3.46
C LEU A 17 -13.11 4.40 -2.49
N LEU A 18 -14.00 3.42 -2.25
CA LEU A 18 -15.07 3.55 -1.26
C LEU A 18 -14.51 3.73 0.16
N ILE A 19 -13.48 2.96 0.52
CA ILE A 19 -12.78 3.11 1.80
C ILE A 19 -12.10 4.49 1.88
N ALA A 20 -11.52 4.97 0.76
CA ALA A 20 -10.94 6.30 0.71
C ALA A 20 -11.99 7.40 0.98
N ILE A 21 -13.16 7.32 0.35
CA ILE A 21 -14.28 8.24 0.57
C ILE A 21 -14.74 8.18 2.03
N PHE A 22 -14.92 6.97 2.58
CA PHE A 22 -15.29 6.77 3.98
C PHE A 22 -14.31 7.50 4.92
N PHE A 23 -13.00 7.32 4.74
CA PHE A 23 -12.01 7.99 5.57
C PHE A 23 -11.95 9.51 5.33
N ALA A 24 -12.21 9.98 4.10
CA ALA A 24 -12.28 11.40 3.80
C ALA A 24 -13.47 12.06 4.52
N VAL A 25 -14.66 11.44 4.49
CA VAL A 25 -15.85 11.89 5.22
C VAL A 25 -15.64 11.81 6.74
N LEU A 26 -14.97 10.75 7.21
CA LEU A 26 -14.62 10.65 8.63
C LEU A 26 -13.64 11.75 9.06
N ALA A 27 -12.73 12.17 8.18
CA ALA A 27 -11.80 13.26 8.45
C ALA A 27 -12.47 14.64 8.46
N THR A 28 -13.58 14.85 7.73
CA THR A 28 -14.34 16.12 7.77
C THR A 28 -15.27 16.21 8.98
N THR A 29 -15.78 15.08 9.46
CA THR A 29 -16.66 15.01 10.65
C THR A 29 -15.91 15.06 11.98
N ARG A 30 -14.62 14.72 12.00
CA ARG A 30 -13.77 14.81 13.19
C ARG A 30 -13.03 16.17 13.22
N SER A 31 -13.45 17.07 14.09
CA SER A 31 -12.83 18.40 14.25
C SER A 31 -11.51 18.33 15.03
N GLY A 32 -10.39 18.34 14.30
CA GLY A 32 -9.05 18.64 14.84
C GLY A 32 -8.36 17.50 15.62
N GLY A 33 -7.06 17.34 15.38
CA GLY A 33 -6.19 16.40 16.11
C GLY A 33 -5.61 15.27 15.26
N LYS A 34 -4.79 14.43 15.91
CA LYS A 34 -4.04 13.33 15.28
C LYS A 34 -4.92 12.30 14.55
N ILE A 35 -6.16 12.13 15.00
CA ILE A 35 -7.12 11.17 14.41
C ILE A 35 -7.59 11.65 13.04
N ALA A 36 -8.00 12.92 12.91
CA ALA A 36 -8.43 13.48 11.64
C ALA A 36 -7.29 13.45 10.61
N GLU A 37 -6.06 13.72 11.04
CA GLU A 37 -4.88 13.63 10.18
C GLU A 37 -4.62 12.19 9.71
N SER A 38 -4.73 11.20 10.60
CA SER A 38 -4.64 9.79 10.21
C SER A 38 -5.72 9.38 9.21
N CYS A 39 -6.96 9.81 9.41
CA CYS A 39 -8.04 9.55 8.46
C CYS A 39 -7.72 10.16 7.07
N ARG A 40 -7.12 11.37 7.00
CA ARG A 40 -6.68 11.96 5.72
C ARG A 40 -5.60 11.14 5.04
N TRP A 41 -4.60 10.67 5.80
CA TRP A 41 -3.53 9.82 5.25
C TRP A 41 -4.03 8.46 4.79
N LEU A 42 -4.98 7.87 5.51
CA LEU A 42 -5.65 6.64 5.08
C LEU A 42 -6.49 6.88 3.82
N ALA A 43 -7.27 7.97 3.76
CA ALA A 43 -8.03 8.34 2.57
C ALA A 43 -7.12 8.50 1.35
N PHE A 44 -6.02 9.23 1.50
CA PHE A 44 -5.01 9.38 0.46
C PHE A 44 -4.43 8.02 0.03
N SER A 45 -4.04 7.20 1.00
CA SER A 45 -3.45 5.88 0.75
C SER A 45 -4.38 4.96 -0.04
N PHE A 46 -5.63 4.83 0.39
CA PHE A 46 -6.63 4.01 -0.30
C PHE A 46 -7.03 4.60 -1.67
N GLY A 47 -6.99 5.93 -1.81
CA GLY A 47 -7.11 6.59 -3.11
C GLY A 47 -5.98 6.19 -4.06
N CYS A 48 -4.73 6.26 -3.60
CA CYS A 48 -3.57 5.81 -4.37
C CYS A 48 -3.64 4.31 -4.70
N GLY A 49 -4.05 3.47 -3.75
CA GLY A 49 -4.25 2.04 -3.95
C GLY A 49 -5.28 1.74 -5.04
N GLY A 50 -6.43 2.41 -5.01
CA GLY A 50 -7.48 2.27 -6.01
C GLY A 50 -7.01 2.70 -7.40
N CYS A 51 -6.44 3.90 -7.52
CA CYS A 51 -5.89 4.40 -8.79
C CYS A 51 -4.79 3.49 -9.33
N ARG A 52 -3.94 2.91 -8.47
CA ARG A 52 -2.90 1.97 -8.89
C ARG A 52 -3.48 0.73 -9.55
N LEU A 53 -4.57 0.18 -9.00
CA LEU A 53 -5.24 -1.00 -9.56
C LEU A 53 -5.84 -0.69 -10.94
N PHE A 54 -6.39 0.51 -11.15
CA PHE A 54 -6.83 0.97 -12.47
C PHE A 54 -5.65 1.15 -13.45
N CYS A 55 -4.50 1.68 -13.01
CA CYS A 55 -3.31 1.70 -13.85
C CYS A 55 -2.86 0.28 -14.24
N GLN A 56 -2.93 -0.68 -13.31
CA GLN A 56 -2.58 -2.08 -13.60
C GLN A 56 -3.54 -2.74 -14.60
N LEU A 57 -4.83 -2.43 -14.54
CA LEU A 57 -5.82 -2.85 -15.53
C LEU A 57 -5.48 -2.30 -16.92
N ALA A 58 -5.22 -1.00 -17.01
CA ALA A 58 -4.95 -0.32 -18.28
C ALA A 58 -3.58 -0.69 -18.90
N ILE A 59 -2.61 -1.14 -18.10
CA ILE A 59 -1.32 -1.66 -18.61
C ILE A 59 -1.50 -2.97 -19.41
N ASN A 60 -2.56 -3.74 -19.15
CA ASN A 60 -2.83 -4.96 -19.92
C ASN A 60 -3.34 -4.67 -21.34
N ASP A 61 -3.89 -3.47 -21.59
CA ASP A 61 -4.53 -3.13 -22.87
C ASP A 61 -3.61 -2.35 -23.83
N ASP A 62 -2.56 -1.67 -23.36
CA ASP A 62 -1.56 -1.10 -24.26
C ASP A 62 -0.28 -0.69 -23.52
N ASN A 63 0.86 -0.94 -24.17
CA ASN A 63 2.24 -0.97 -23.64
C ASN A 63 2.78 0.42 -23.22
N SER A 64 2.10 1.09 -22.29
CA SER A 64 2.35 2.48 -21.94
C SER A 64 3.25 2.60 -20.70
N ARG A 65 4.54 2.85 -20.96
CA ARG A 65 5.57 3.17 -19.92
C ARG A 65 5.09 4.24 -18.91
N ILE A 66 4.23 5.15 -19.35
CA ILE A 66 3.61 6.19 -18.52
C ILE A 66 2.74 5.58 -17.41
N LEU A 67 1.92 4.57 -17.73
CA LEU A 67 1.08 3.90 -16.73
C LEU A 67 1.91 3.08 -15.75
N PHE A 68 3.03 2.49 -16.20
CA PHE A 68 3.96 1.80 -15.31
C PHE A 68 4.60 2.78 -14.30
N LEU A 69 5.05 3.94 -14.78
CA LEU A 69 5.55 5.02 -13.91
C LEU A 69 4.48 5.49 -12.93
N ALA A 70 3.26 5.78 -13.42
CA ALA A 70 2.15 6.20 -12.58
C ALA A 70 1.80 5.15 -11.51
N GLY A 71 1.71 3.88 -11.90
CA GLY A 71 1.47 2.77 -10.98
C GLY A 71 2.58 2.63 -9.91
N GLY A 72 3.84 2.86 -10.28
CA GLY A 72 4.97 2.88 -9.36
C GLY A 72 4.90 4.03 -8.35
N LEU A 73 4.52 5.23 -8.77
CA LEU A 73 4.36 6.39 -7.87
C LEU A 73 3.14 6.25 -6.96
N LEU A 74 2.01 5.76 -7.49
CA LEU A 74 0.81 5.48 -6.72
C LEU A 74 1.06 4.38 -5.67
N TYR A 75 1.90 3.39 -5.98
CA TYR A 75 2.34 2.41 -5.00
C TYR A 75 3.09 3.07 -3.82
N LEU A 76 4.00 4.00 -4.09
CA LEU A 76 4.69 4.75 -3.03
C LEU A 76 3.68 5.56 -2.21
N GLY A 77 2.76 6.29 -2.86
CA GLY A 77 1.69 7.02 -2.18
C GLY A 77 0.86 6.12 -1.26
N TRP A 78 0.55 4.90 -1.71
CA TRP A 78 -0.16 3.91 -0.91
C TRP A 78 0.64 3.49 0.33
N ILE A 79 1.85 2.95 0.18
CA ILE A 79 2.64 2.40 1.32
C ILE A 79 2.99 3.48 2.36
N PHE A 80 3.36 4.69 1.90
CA PHE A 80 3.71 5.78 2.80
C PHE A 80 2.47 6.40 3.44
N GLY A 81 1.35 6.49 2.69
CA GLY A 81 0.07 6.93 3.24
C GLY A 81 -0.44 5.99 4.33
N VAL A 82 -0.34 4.66 4.14
CA VAL A 82 -0.69 3.66 5.17
C VAL A 82 0.17 3.91 6.41
N TRP A 83 1.48 4.00 6.24
CA TRP A 83 2.39 4.22 7.35
C TRP A 83 2.08 5.51 8.14
N LEU A 84 1.85 6.61 7.44
CA LEU A 84 1.48 7.89 8.04
C LEU A 84 0.11 7.82 8.74
N GLY A 85 -0.83 7.05 8.19
CA GLY A 85 -2.13 6.78 8.81
C GLY A 85 -2.03 5.99 10.12
N ILE A 86 -1.13 5.01 10.19
CA ILE A 86 -0.95 4.16 11.38
C ILE A 86 -0.04 4.80 12.44
N ARG A 87 0.68 5.88 12.09
CA ARG A 87 1.66 6.51 12.98
C ARG A 87 1.17 6.89 14.38
N PRO A 88 -0.11 7.23 14.66
CA PRO A 88 -0.51 7.56 16.02
C PRO A 88 -0.61 6.35 16.95
N TYR A 89 -0.65 5.12 16.40
CA TYR A 89 -0.72 3.87 17.17
C TYR A 89 0.65 3.44 17.71
N GLY A 90 1.53 4.38 18.08
CA GLY A 90 2.85 4.09 18.62
C GLY A 90 3.40 5.22 19.48
N ALA A 91 4.26 4.87 20.44
CA ALA A 91 5.03 5.84 21.22
C ALA A 91 6.02 6.58 20.28
N LYS A 92 6.05 7.92 20.39
CA LYS A 92 6.88 8.89 19.63
C LYS A 92 8.26 8.33 19.20
N PRO A 93 8.80 8.68 17.99
CA PRO A 93 9.33 10.03 17.78
C PRO A 93 9.26 10.61 16.34
N GLU A 94 9.21 11.94 16.26
CA GLU A 94 9.16 12.75 15.04
C GLU A 94 10.35 12.52 14.06
N ARG A 95 11.49 12.01 14.53
CA ARG A 95 12.67 11.72 13.70
C ARG A 95 12.44 10.60 12.67
N GLY A 96 11.53 9.67 12.93
CA GLY A 96 11.21 8.61 11.97
C GLY A 96 10.54 9.12 10.69
N ASN A 97 9.86 10.27 10.75
CA ASN A 97 9.10 10.78 9.61
C ASN A 97 10.01 11.34 8.50
N ALA A 98 11.09 12.03 8.87
CA ALA A 98 12.04 12.57 7.90
C ALA A 98 12.78 11.45 7.13
N VAL A 99 13.18 10.38 7.83
CA VAL A 99 13.81 9.21 7.20
C VAL A 99 12.86 8.52 6.22
N ILE A 100 11.58 8.46 6.56
CA ILE A 100 10.55 7.82 5.74
C ILE A 100 10.22 8.66 4.51
N LEU A 101 10.12 9.98 4.68
CA LEU A 101 9.96 10.90 3.54
C LEU A 101 11.18 10.85 2.62
N LEU A 102 12.39 10.83 3.18
CA LEU A 102 13.62 10.68 2.39
C LEU A 102 13.61 9.34 1.64
N GLY A 103 13.21 8.25 2.29
CA GLY A 103 13.03 6.95 1.66
C GLY A 103 12.01 6.99 0.51
N ALA A 104 10.89 7.71 0.69
CA ALA A 104 9.91 7.91 -0.37
C ALA A 104 10.49 8.65 -1.58
N CYS A 105 11.25 9.72 -1.35
CA CYS A 105 11.91 10.47 -2.41
C CYS A 105 12.95 9.63 -3.15
N LEU A 106 13.78 8.88 -2.42
CA LEU A 106 14.79 7.99 -3.01
C LEU A 106 14.14 6.89 -3.86
N LEU A 107 13.05 6.28 -3.38
CA LEU A 107 12.32 5.28 -4.15
C LEU A 107 11.61 5.88 -5.35
N ALA A 108 11.05 7.08 -5.24
CA ALA A 108 10.43 7.77 -6.38
C ALA A 108 11.49 8.01 -7.46
N PHE A 109 12.65 8.53 -7.08
CA PHE A 109 13.80 8.71 -7.98
C PHE A 109 14.22 7.39 -8.63
N TRP A 110 14.25 6.30 -7.86
CA TRP A 110 14.52 4.96 -8.40
C TRP A 110 13.50 4.53 -9.47
N VAL A 111 12.19 4.80 -9.29
CA VAL A 111 11.19 4.50 -10.33
C VAL A 111 11.50 5.22 -11.64
N PHE A 112 11.85 6.51 -11.56
CA PHE A 112 12.22 7.28 -12.74
C PHE A 112 13.46 6.69 -13.44
N ILE A 113 14.49 6.33 -12.68
CA ILE A 113 15.68 5.66 -13.23
C ILE A 113 15.29 4.33 -13.87
N ALA A 114 14.52 3.51 -13.18
CA ALA A 114 14.18 2.17 -13.65
C ALA A 114 13.37 2.19 -14.95
N VAL A 115 12.45 3.14 -15.09
CA VAL A 115 11.69 3.35 -16.33
C VAL A 115 12.56 3.97 -17.42
N GLY A 116 13.41 4.93 -17.09
CA GLY A 116 14.29 5.61 -18.05
C GLY A 116 15.40 4.72 -18.60
N ALA A 117 15.92 3.80 -17.79
CA ALA A 117 16.97 2.86 -18.15
C ALA A 117 16.45 1.46 -18.57
N ASP A 118 15.14 1.29 -18.71
CA ASP A 118 14.47 0.04 -19.11
C ASP A 118 14.92 -1.17 -18.26
N ILE A 119 15.05 -0.96 -16.95
CA ILE A 119 15.53 -1.97 -16.01
C ILE A 119 14.53 -3.13 -15.98
N PRO A 120 14.99 -4.40 -15.99
CA PRO A 120 14.11 -5.55 -15.89
C PRO A 120 13.16 -5.47 -14.71
N PHE A 121 11.93 -5.97 -14.91
CA PHE A 121 10.84 -5.85 -13.94
C PHE A 121 11.24 -6.21 -12.50
N LEU A 122 12.01 -7.29 -12.29
CA LEU A 122 12.53 -7.69 -10.97
C LEU A 122 13.19 -6.52 -10.26
N TRP A 123 14.24 -5.99 -10.88
CA TRP A 123 15.14 -5.02 -10.28
C TRP A 123 14.48 -3.65 -10.20
N SER A 124 13.58 -3.33 -11.14
CA SER A 124 12.78 -2.12 -11.07
C SER A 124 11.85 -2.09 -9.85
N THR A 125 11.26 -3.23 -9.47
CA THR A 125 10.21 -3.29 -8.43
C THR A 125 10.69 -3.78 -7.08
N LEU A 126 11.74 -4.60 -7.02
CA LEU A 126 12.25 -5.20 -5.79
C LEU A 126 12.51 -4.16 -4.69
N PRO A 127 13.21 -3.03 -4.92
CA PRO A 127 13.46 -2.05 -3.86
C PRO A 127 12.18 -1.49 -3.27
N GLN A 128 11.18 -1.19 -4.12
CA GLN A 128 9.90 -0.66 -3.67
C GLN A 128 9.10 -1.69 -2.86
N GLN A 129 9.09 -2.95 -3.33
CA GLN A 129 8.36 -4.03 -2.67
C GLN A 129 9.02 -4.42 -1.34
N THR A 130 10.35 -4.44 -1.27
CA THR A 130 11.10 -4.65 -0.02
C THR A 130 10.78 -3.58 1.02
N VAL A 131 10.83 -2.30 0.63
CA VAL A 131 10.53 -1.20 1.56
C VAL A 131 9.06 -1.21 1.96
N GLY A 132 8.13 -1.41 1.02
CA GLY A 132 6.70 -1.50 1.34
C GLY A 132 6.38 -2.65 2.28
N GLY A 133 6.93 -3.84 2.02
CA GLY A 133 6.78 -5.00 2.89
C GLY A 133 7.32 -4.76 4.30
N PHE A 134 8.49 -4.13 4.40
CA PHE A 134 9.07 -3.74 5.68
C PHE A 134 8.18 -2.73 6.43
N LEU A 135 7.65 -1.72 5.75
CA LEU A 135 6.74 -0.73 6.35
C LEU A 135 5.44 -1.37 6.85
N PHE A 136 4.83 -2.27 6.07
CA PHE A 136 3.64 -3.01 6.50
C PHE A 136 3.93 -3.88 7.73
N TYR A 137 5.06 -4.59 7.74
CA TYR A 137 5.47 -5.41 8.88
C TYR A 137 5.65 -4.56 10.15
N CYS A 138 6.39 -3.46 10.05
CA CYS A 138 6.60 -2.53 11.15
C CYS A 138 5.29 -1.85 11.59
N GLY A 139 4.37 -1.58 10.66
CA GLY A 139 3.03 -1.06 10.95
C GLY A 139 2.21 -2.05 11.81
N GLY A 140 2.24 -3.34 11.45
CA GLY A 140 1.64 -4.40 12.23
C GLY A 140 2.23 -4.50 13.64
N ILE A 141 3.56 -4.44 13.78
CA ILE A 141 4.22 -4.42 15.11
C ILE A 141 3.73 -3.25 15.96
N ARG A 142 3.55 -2.07 15.37
CA ARG A 142 3.07 -0.89 16.12
C ARG A 142 1.67 -1.11 16.66
N ILE A 143 0.73 -1.55 15.81
CA ILE A 143 -0.64 -1.81 16.23
C ILE A 143 -0.68 -2.93 17.29
N TRP A 144 0.09 -3.99 17.10
CA TRP A 144 0.21 -5.08 18.06
C TRP A 144 0.68 -4.60 19.43
N ARG A 145 1.74 -3.78 19.48
CA ARG A 145 2.25 -3.21 20.74
C ARG A 145 1.24 -2.25 21.39
N PHE A 146 0.55 -1.45 20.59
CA PHE A 146 -0.51 -0.56 21.08
C PHE A 146 -1.67 -1.35 21.71
N LYS A 147 -2.08 -2.45 21.05
CA LYS A 147 -3.11 -3.37 21.56
C LYS A 147 -2.74 -3.92 22.93
N GLN A 148 -1.50 -4.40 23.11
CA GLN A 148 -1.04 -4.96 24.39
C GLN A 148 -1.04 -3.94 25.55
N GLY A 149 -0.93 -2.64 25.25
CA GLY A 149 -0.82 -1.59 26.26
C GLY A 149 -2.14 -0.94 26.69
N ASP A 150 -3.07 -0.72 25.77
CA ASP A 150 -4.24 0.14 26.03
C ASP A 150 -5.61 -0.56 25.85
N ARG A 151 -5.76 -1.49 24.90
CA ARG A 151 -7.08 -2.06 24.54
C ARG A 151 -6.98 -3.44 23.90
N ASP A 152 -7.62 -4.44 24.51
CA ASP A 152 -7.87 -5.73 23.85
C ASP A 152 -9.05 -5.59 22.86
N ASP A 153 -8.74 -5.11 21.66
CA ASP A 153 -9.69 -4.94 20.56
C ASP A 153 -9.42 -5.99 19.46
N TRP A 154 -10.47 -6.73 19.11
CA TRP A 154 -10.43 -7.72 18.02
C TRP A 154 -10.13 -7.04 16.67
N GLY A 155 -10.59 -5.80 16.46
CA GLY A 155 -10.37 -5.04 15.23
C GLY A 155 -8.89 -4.71 15.02
N LEU A 156 -8.16 -4.37 16.10
CA LEU A 156 -6.71 -4.13 16.03
C LEU A 156 -5.91 -5.42 15.75
N SER A 157 -6.42 -6.56 16.25
CA SER A 157 -5.83 -7.87 15.97
C SER A 157 -5.99 -8.25 14.50
N ALA A 158 -7.19 -8.08 13.96
CA ALA A 158 -7.48 -8.30 12.55
C ALA A 158 -6.63 -7.37 11.67
N LEU A 159 -6.54 -6.08 12.00
CA LEU A 159 -5.73 -5.11 11.26
C LEU A 159 -4.23 -5.46 11.27
N THR A 160 -3.71 -5.93 12.42
CA THR A 160 -2.33 -6.41 12.52
C THR A 160 -2.07 -7.56 11.56
N MET A 161 -2.96 -8.55 11.54
CA MET A 161 -2.84 -9.71 10.66
C MET A 161 -2.93 -9.30 9.19
N VAL A 162 -3.86 -8.41 8.84
CA VAL A 162 -3.98 -7.87 7.47
C VAL A 162 -2.69 -7.19 7.03
N LEU A 163 -2.04 -6.39 7.89
CA LEU A 163 -0.78 -5.74 7.56
C LEU A 163 0.37 -6.74 7.37
N TRP A 164 0.44 -7.80 8.17
CA TRP A 164 1.47 -8.83 8.00
C TRP A 164 1.25 -9.68 6.75
N LEU A 165 0.00 -10.03 6.44
CA LEU A 165 -0.35 -10.67 5.18
C LEU A 165 -0.02 -9.77 3.99
N GLN A 166 -0.30 -8.47 4.11
CA GLN A 166 0.06 -7.49 3.09
C GLN A 166 1.58 -7.39 2.94
N ALA A 167 2.34 -7.42 4.04
CA ALA A 167 3.80 -7.43 4.00
C ALA A 167 4.34 -8.63 3.22
N LEU A 168 3.84 -9.84 3.52
CA LEU A 168 4.22 -11.07 2.81
C LEU A 168 3.85 -11.02 1.33
N SER A 169 2.63 -10.59 1.01
CA SER A 169 2.18 -10.44 -0.38
C SER A 169 3.04 -9.44 -1.14
N THR A 170 3.40 -8.32 -0.51
CA THR A 170 4.25 -7.28 -1.10
C THR A 170 5.66 -7.80 -1.35
N LEU A 171 6.28 -8.46 -0.38
CA LEU A 171 7.64 -9.00 -0.51
C LEU A 171 7.76 -10.10 -1.56
N THR A 172 6.71 -10.90 -1.73
CA THR A 172 6.70 -12.01 -2.69
C THR A 172 6.31 -11.58 -4.11
N TYR A 173 5.72 -10.39 -4.28
CA TYR A 173 5.21 -9.89 -5.57
C TYR A 173 6.23 -9.91 -6.73
N PRO A 174 7.49 -9.46 -6.57
CA PRO A 174 8.46 -9.46 -7.68
C PRO A 174 8.74 -10.85 -8.22
N PHE A 175 8.75 -11.87 -7.36
CA PHE A 175 9.10 -13.25 -7.72
C PHE A 175 7.92 -14.00 -8.32
N THR A 176 6.75 -13.80 -7.75
CA THR A 176 5.52 -14.49 -8.12
C THR A 176 4.96 -14.00 -9.45
N ARG A 177 5.19 -12.73 -9.82
CA ARG A 177 4.89 -12.26 -11.19
C ARG A 177 5.75 -12.94 -12.26
N MET A 178 6.94 -13.45 -11.92
CA MET A 178 7.79 -14.16 -12.89
C MET A 178 7.37 -15.60 -13.14
N THR A 179 6.65 -16.21 -12.20
CA THR A 179 6.21 -17.60 -12.31
C THR A 179 4.89 -17.72 -13.06
N GLY A 180 4.34 -16.63 -13.60
CA GLY A 180 2.99 -16.60 -14.20
C GLY A 180 1.85 -16.64 -13.17
N TYR A 181 2.18 -16.88 -11.90
CA TYR A 181 1.27 -16.88 -10.76
C TYR A 181 1.40 -15.54 -10.02
N ALA A 182 1.06 -14.43 -10.68
CA ALA A 182 1.04 -13.13 -10.04
C ALA A 182 -0.04 -13.14 -8.92
N PRO A 183 0.31 -12.97 -7.63
CA PRO A 183 -0.61 -13.05 -6.53
C PRO A 183 -1.14 -11.65 -6.32
N TYR A 184 -2.11 -11.27 -7.13
CA TYR A 184 -3.14 -10.36 -6.64
C TYR A 184 -4.44 -11.14 -6.59
N GLY A 185 -4.72 -11.61 -5.38
CA GLY A 185 -5.91 -12.36 -5.00
C GLY A 185 -5.61 -13.84 -4.84
N PHE A 186 -5.61 -14.35 -3.60
CA PHE A 186 -6.05 -15.70 -3.28
C PHE A 186 -5.89 -16.79 -4.36
N ASN A 187 -4.66 -17.26 -4.63
CA ASN A 187 -4.52 -18.67 -5.04
C ASN A 187 -4.60 -19.54 -3.80
N LEU A 188 -5.79 -19.58 -3.19
CA LEU A 188 -6.14 -20.68 -2.30
C LEU A 188 -6.79 -21.84 -3.04
N LEU A 189 -7.24 -21.68 -4.30
CA LEU A 189 -7.69 -22.79 -5.14
C LEU A 189 -7.60 -22.41 -6.63
N ALA A 190 -6.51 -22.83 -7.29
CA ALA A 190 -6.47 -23.21 -8.71
C ALA A 190 -5.28 -24.15 -8.91
#